data_AF-A0AAD6Z6H6-F1
#
_entry.id   AF-A0AAD6Z6H6-F1
#
_cell.length_a   1.000
_cell.length_b   1.000
_cell.length_c   1.000
_cell.angle_alpha   90.00
_cell.angle_beta   90.00
_cell.angle_gamma   90.00
#
_symmetry.space_group_name_H-M   'P 1'
#
loop_
_entity.id
_entity.type
_entity.pdbx_description
1 polymer ?
#
loop_
_entity_poly.entity_id
_entity_poly.type
_entity_poly.pdbx_seq_one_letter_code
_entity_poly.pdbx_strand_id
1 'polypeptide(L)'
;MRSLYAHLGTTSAGSLLLSSPKVKSYNTAILPPVIQAVPCSLATPNWTLSNPSTSTEPYKTRGKLETTVTDLQNELTLACQHVVVRDQIIEQANATMVFQNMGLKRMNEALYQKEEKGTADRAKLFKGKAQCLSSDEFYNAVRELDEGRKSKAADKEAKKLERERKKVLQAELDKEWAEMKERHRKAVEAWSADCSKLVAEGVRKKDLPPKPKLGKKPKLPVVEDNESDEEEEEGDA
;
A
#
# COMPACT_ATOMS: atom_id res chain seq x y z
N MET A 1 -16.57 5.05 6.61
CA MET A 1 -15.25 4.68 7.19
C MET A 1 -15.31 3.66 8.35
N ARG A 2 -16.47 3.07 8.72
CA ARG A 2 -16.56 2.17 9.91
C ARG A 2 -16.35 0.67 9.67
N SER A 3 -16.32 0.18 8.44
CA SER A 3 -16.23 -1.27 8.18
C SER A 3 -14.79 -1.83 8.17
N LEU A 4 -13.79 -1.04 7.78
CA LEU A 4 -12.39 -1.49 7.74
C LEU A 4 -11.69 -1.45 9.10
N TYR A 5 -12.14 -0.59 10.01
CA TYR A 5 -11.53 -0.42 11.34
C TYR A 5 -11.96 -1.45 12.38
N ALA A 6 -13.13 -2.10 12.21
CA ALA A 6 -13.66 -3.03 13.20
C ALA A 6 -12.78 -4.28 13.42
N HIS A 7 -11.94 -4.63 12.44
CA HIS A 7 -11.07 -5.81 12.50
C HIS A 7 -9.60 -5.48 12.77
N LEU A 8 -9.23 -4.19 12.77
CA LEU A 8 -7.86 -3.74 13.07
C LEU A 8 -7.62 -3.54 14.57
N GLY A 9 -8.68 -3.37 15.37
CA GLY A 9 -8.59 -3.07 16.80
C GLY A 9 -8.48 -4.27 17.74
N THR A 10 -8.58 -5.51 17.24
CA THR A 10 -8.63 -6.72 18.09
C THR A 10 -7.31 -7.49 18.19
N THR A 11 -6.23 -7.06 17.54
CA THR A 11 -4.93 -7.75 17.60
C THR A 11 -4.01 -7.09 18.63
N SER A 12 -3.84 -7.75 19.77
CA SER A 12 -2.95 -7.38 20.89
C SER A 12 -1.44 -7.61 20.59
N ALA A 13 -1.11 -8.31 19.51
CA ALA A 13 0.27 -8.60 19.14
C ALA A 13 0.77 -7.66 18.02
N GLY A 14 1.87 -6.94 18.27
CA GLY A 14 2.51 -5.98 17.37
C GLY A 14 3.18 -6.57 16.12
N SER A 15 2.66 -7.68 15.58
CA SER A 15 3.10 -8.27 14.32
C SER A 15 1.89 -8.70 13.50
N LEU A 16 1.57 -7.93 12.47
CA LEU A 16 0.56 -8.26 11.48
C LEU A 16 1.20 -9.16 10.40
N LEU A 17 1.09 -10.47 10.58
CA LEU A 17 1.20 -11.39 9.44
C LEU A 17 -0.10 -11.26 8.64
N LEU A 18 -0.11 -10.35 7.67
CA LEU A 18 -1.13 -10.26 6.64
C LEU A 18 -1.02 -11.49 5.73
N SER A 19 -1.40 -12.68 6.23
CA SER A 19 -1.77 -13.74 5.30
C SER A 19 -2.96 -13.20 4.52
N SER A 20 -2.77 -12.99 3.22
CA SER A 20 -3.78 -12.38 2.36
C SER A 20 -5.05 -13.23 2.43
N PRO A 21 -6.14 -12.75 3.07
CA PRO A 21 -7.32 -13.58 3.22
C PRO A 21 -7.84 -13.90 1.83
N LYS A 22 -7.98 -15.20 1.54
CA LYS A 22 -8.59 -15.68 0.28
C LYS A 22 -9.95 -15.00 0.16
N VAL A 23 -10.10 -14.12 -0.82
CA VAL A 23 -11.35 -13.42 -1.09
C VAL A 23 -12.36 -14.46 -1.56
N LYS A 24 -13.22 -14.89 -0.63
CA LYS A 24 -14.34 -15.78 -0.94
C LYS A 24 -15.58 -14.92 -1.10
N SER A 25 -16.39 -15.23 -2.11
CA SER A 25 -17.58 -14.46 -2.50
C SER A 25 -18.56 -14.16 -1.35
N TYR A 26 -18.56 -14.97 -0.29
CA TYR A 26 -19.42 -14.77 0.88
C TYR A 26 -18.91 -13.75 1.89
N ASN A 27 -17.60 -13.44 1.93
CA ASN A 27 -16.99 -12.57 2.95
C ASN A 27 -16.78 -11.13 2.48
N THR A 28 -16.75 -10.89 1.17
CA THR A 28 -16.69 -9.55 0.56
C THR A 28 -17.98 -9.29 -0.19
N ALA A 29 -19.08 -9.12 0.55
CA ALA A 29 -20.29 -8.59 -0.05
C ALA A 29 -19.97 -7.21 -0.63
N ILE A 30 -20.03 -7.09 -1.96
CA ILE A 30 -19.92 -5.81 -2.64
C ILE A 30 -21.08 -4.97 -2.10
N LEU A 31 -20.77 -3.96 -1.29
CA LEU A 31 -21.78 -3.07 -0.73
C LEU A 31 -22.61 -2.53 -1.89
N PRO A 32 -23.95 -2.61 -1.85
CA PRO A 32 -24.77 -2.06 -2.92
C PRO A 32 -24.50 -0.56 -3.06
N PRO A 33 -24.52 -0.01 -4.28
CA PRO A 33 -24.35 1.42 -4.48
C PRO A 33 -25.43 2.16 -3.68
N VAL A 34 -25.01 3.01 -2.75
CA VAL A 34 -25.94 3.77 -1.92
C VAL A 34 -26.33 5.03 -2.68
N ILE A 35 -27.47 5.00 -3.35
CA ILE A 35 -28.09 6.21 -3.91
C ILE A 35 -28.74 6.94 -2.74
N GLN A 36 -28.00 7.86 -2.12
CA GLN A 36 -28.56 8.73 -1.08
C GLN A 36 -29.33 9.87 -1.74
N ALA A 37 -30.60 10.01 -1.36
CA ALA A 37 -31.34 11.23 -1.63
C ALA A 37 -30.85 12.35 -0.71
N VAL A 38 -31.04 13.60 -1.13
CA VAL A 38 -30.85 14.76 -0.23
C VAL A 38 -31.74 14.55 1.00
N PRO A 39 -31.23 14.74 2.23
CA PRO A 39 -32.01 14.51 3.44
C PRO A 39 -33.29 15.34 3.45
N CYS A 40 -34.44 14.69 3.67
CA CYS A 40 -35.75 15.36 3.76
C CYS A 40 -35.84 16.41 4.89
N SER A 41 -34.88 16.42 5.81
CA SER A 41 -34.75 17.43 6.87
C SER A 41 -34.33 18.81 6.35
N LEU A 42 -33.78 18.89 5.13
CA LEU A 42 -33.36 20.14 4.52
C LEU A 42 -34.55 20.74 3.76
N ALA A 43 -35.03 21.91 4.19
CA ALA A 43 -36.09 22.62 3.49
C ALA A 43 -35.66 22.96 2.06
N THR A 44 -36.58 22.98 1.10
CA THR A 44 -36.27 23.27 -0.31
C THR A 44 -36.20 24.78 -0.55
N PRO A 45 -35.17 25.29 -1.27
CA PRO A 45 -35.07 26.71 -1.55
C PRO A 45 -36.19 27.20 -2.43
N ASN A 46 -36.73 28.37 -2.10
CA ASN A 46 -37.77 29.01 -2.89
C ASN A 46 -37.16 29.76 -4.07
N TRP A 47 -37.00 29.04 -5.19
CA TRP A 47 -36.49 29.60 -6.44
C TRP A 47 -37.43 30.62 -7.11
N THR A 48 -38.67 30.77 -6.65
CA THR A 48 -39.59 31.75 -7.24
C THR A 48 -39.16 33.19 -6.98
N LEU A 49 -38.33 33.43 -5.95
CA LEU A 49 -37.78 34.75 -5.62
C LEU A 49 -36.71 35.23 -6.61
N SER A 50 -36.07 34.33 -7.36
CA SER A 50 -35.05 34.73 -8.34
C SER A 50 -35.64 35.22 -9.66
N ASN A 51 -36.94 35.01 -9.90
CA ASN A 51 -37.58 35.41 -11.14
C ASN A 51 -38.06 36.86 -11.05
N PRO A 52 -37.52 37.79 -11.84
CA PRO A 52 -37.95 39.19 -11.82
C PRO A 52 -39.40 39.37 -12.31
N SER A 53 -39.91 38.40 -13.08
CA SER A 53 -41.23 38.45 -13.74
C SER A 53 -42.43 38.28 -12.79
N THR A 54 -42.23 37.86 -11.54
CA THR A 54 -43.31 37.73 -10.54
C THR A 54 -43.62 39.06 -9.84
N SER A 55 -42.81 40.09 -10.06
CA SER A 55 -43.01 41.41 -9.47
C SER A 55 -43.92 42.28 -10.34
N THR A 56 -45.23 42.10 -10.20
CA THR A 56 -46.25 42.88 -10.94
C THR A 56 -46.32 44.36 -10.53
N GLU A 57 -45.68 44.75 -9.42
CA GLU A 57 -45.66 46.14 -8.93
C GLU A 57 -44.55 46.97 -9.61
N PRO A 58 -44.88 48.09 -10.30
CA PRO A 58 -43.90 48.93 -11.00
C PRO A 58 -43.02 49.76 -10.05
N TYR A 59 -43.43 49.97 -8.79
CA TYR A 59 -42.68 50.71 -7.79
C TYR A 59 -42.72 50.00 -6.43
N LYS A 60 -41.55 49.72 -5.85
CA LYS A 60 -41.43 49.13 -4.51
C LYS A 60 -40.99 50.18 -3.50
N THR A 61 -41.65 50.20 -2.36
CA THR A 61 -41.19 50.97 -1.20
C THR A 61 -39.87 50.41 -0.69
N ARG A 62 -39.00 51.29 -0.15
CA ARG A 62 -37.71 50.91 0.44
C ARG A 62 -37.81 49.72 1.41
N GLY A 63 -38.80 49.72 2.32
CA GLY A 63 -39.00 48.63 3.27
C GLY A 63 -39.29 47.28 2.61
N LYS A 64 -40.11 47.26 1.54
CA LYS A 64 -40.36 46.03 0.76
C LYS A 64 -39.08 45.54 0.06
N LEU A 65 -38.20 46.45 -0.34
CA LEU A 65 -36.92 46.10 -0.96
C LEU A 65 -35.99 45.44 0.07
N GLU A 66 -35.87 46.03 1.26
CA GLU A 66 -35.05 45.50 2.35
C GLU A 66 -35.51 44.10 2.76
N THR A 67 -36.82 43.85 2.88
CA THR A 67 -37.35 42.51 3.17
C THR A 67 -37.06 41.50 2.05
N THR A 68 -37.21 41.91 0.78
CA THR A 68 -36.88 41.00 -0.34
C THR A 68 -35.40 40.65 -0.37
N VAL A 69 -34.52 41.58 0.00
CA VAL A 69 -33.08 41.32 0.09
C VAL A 69 -32.79 40.33 1.22
N THR A 70 -33.41 40.47 2.40
CA THR A 70 -33.22 39.51 3.50
C THR A 70 -33.74 38.13 3.13
N ASP A 71 -34.89 38.04 2.46
CA ASP A 71 -35.45 36.77 2.01
C ASP A 71 -34.55 36.09 0.97
N LEU A 72 -34.05 36.84 -0.01
CA LEU A 72 -33.09 36.34 -1.00
C LEU A 72 -31.78 35.88 -0.36
N GLN A 73 -31.28 36.60 0.66
CA GLN A 73 -30.09 36.18 1.41
C GLN A 73 -30.32 34.86 2.14
N ASN A 74 -31.47 34.71 2.82
CA ASN A 74 -31.83 33.48 3.51
C ASN A 74 -31.95 32.30 2.54
N GLU A 75 -32.66 32.47 1.42
CA GLU A 75 -32.78 31.42 0.39
C GLU A 75 -31.44 31.08 -0.26
N LEU A 76 -30.56 32.06 -0.47
CA LEU A 76 -29.20 31.81 -0.97
C LEU A 76 -28.39 30.97 0.01
N THR A 77 -28.44 31.28 1.32
CA THR A 77 -27.72 30.48 2.32
C THR A 77 -28.21 29.04 2.34
N LEU A 78 -29.51 28.82 2.20
CA LEU A 78 -30.10 27.50 2.14
C LEU A 78 -29.70 26.77 0.84
N ALA A 79 -29.69 27.45 -0.31
CA ALA A 79 -29.19 26.89 -1.56
C ALA A 79 -27.71 26.48 -1.46
N CYS A 80 -26.87 27.28 -0.80
CA CYS A 80 -25.48 26.91 -0.52
C CYS A 80 -25.39 25.63 0.32
N GLN A 81 -26.23 25.46 1.34
CA GLN A 81 -26.28 24.22 2.13
C GLN A 81 -26.67 23.01 1.28
N HIS A 82 -27.63 23.16 0.36
CA HIS A 82 -28.00 22.10 -0.59
C HIS A 82 -26.84 21.67 -1.48
N VAL A 83 -26.05 22.63 -1.99
CA VAL A 83 -24.86 22.33 -2.81
C VAL A 83 -23.85 21.52 -2.01
N VAL A 84 -23.53 21.94 -0.79
CA VAL A 84 -22.57 21.23 0.08
C VAL A 84 -23.03 19.79 0.34
N VAL A 85 -24.31 19.59 0.69
CA VAL A 85 -24.85 18.24 0.95
C VAL A 85 -24.82 17.38 -0.31
N ARG A 86 -25.16 17.96 -1.47
CA ARG A 86 -25.10 17.26 -2.76
C ARG A 86 -23.68 16.83 -3.10
N ASP A 87 -22.70 17.70 -2.89
CA ASP A 87 -21.30 17.39 -3.16
C ASP A 87 -20.81 16.24 -2.27
N GLN A 88 -21.19 16.23 -0.99
CA GLN A 88 -20.90 15.12 -0.08
C GLN A 88 -21.53 13.80 -0.53
N ILE A 89 -22.77 13.82 -1.03
CA ILE A 89 -23.45 12.64 -1.58
C ILE A 89 -22.70 12.11 -2.81
N ILE A 90 -22.30 13.00 -3.73
CA ILE A 90 -21.55 12.64 -4.93
C ILE A 90 -20.19 12.05 -4.56
N GLU A 91 -19.48 12.69 -3.62
CA GLU A 91 -18.19 12.21 -3.13
C GLU A 91 -18.32 10.81 -2.53
N GLN A 92 -19.33 10.60 -1.68
CA GLN A 92 -19.60 9.29 -1.10
C GLN A 92 -19.91 8.25 -2.17
N ALA A 93 -20.74 8.57 -3.16
CA ALA A 93 -21.07 7.67 -4.26
C ALA A 93 -19.80 7.29 -5.06
N ASN A 94 -18.98 8.27 -5.41
CA ASN A 94 -17.70 8.04 -6.10
C ASN A 94 -16.76 7.16 -5.28
N ALA A 95 -16.63 7.42 -3.98
CA ALA A 95 -15.82 6.59 -3.09
C ALA A 95 -16.29 5.14 -3.09
N THR A 96 -17.61 4.90 -2.97
CA THR A 96 -18.15 3.54 -3.02
C THR A 96 -17.85 2.83 -4.34
N MET A 97 -17.96 3.52 -5.47
CA MET A 97 -17.64 2.98 -6.79
C MET A 97 -16.16 2.56 -6.90
N VAL A 98 -15.23 3.38 -6.39
CA VAL A 98 -13.80 3.04 -6.37
C VAL A 98 -13.56 1.78 -5.53
N PHE A 99 -14.17 1.68 -4.34
CA PHE A 99 -14.04 0.48 -3.50
C PHE A 99 -14.58 -0.77 -4.18
N GLN A 100 -15.74 -0.69 -4.85
CA GLN A 100 -16.31 -1.80 -5.61
C GLN A 100 -15.36 -2.24 -6.73
N ASN A 101 -14.81 -1.28 -7.49
CA ASN A 101 -13.88 -1.56 -8.58
C ASN A 101 -12.61 -2.25 -8.08
N MET A 102 -12.02 -1.77 -6.99
CA MET A 102 -10.86 -2.41 -6.35
C MET A 102 -11.16 -3.84 -5.91
N GLY A 103 -12.34 -4.09 -5.35
CA GLY A 103 -12.79 -5.43 -4.99
C GLY A 103 -12.93 -6.35 -6.21
N LEU A 104 -13.50 -5.86 -7.30
CA LEU A 104 -13.65 -6.60 -8.55
C LEU A 104 -12.29 -6.93 -9.19
N LYS A 105 -11.35 -5.99 -9.21
CA LYS A 105 -9.98 -6.24 -9.71
C LYS A 105 -9.31 -7.38 -8.94
N ARG A 106 -9.34 -7.33 -7.61
CA ARG A 106 -8.78 -8.39 -6.77
C ARG A 106 -9.46 -9.75 -6.98
N MET A 107 -10.78 -9.76 -7.19
CA MET A 107 -11.51 -10.99 -7.52
C MET A 107 -11.11 -11.54 -8.89
N ASN A 108 -10.96 -10.67 -9.89
CA ASN A 108 -10.49 -11.06 -11.22
C ASN A 108 -9.06 -11.62 -11.18
N GLU A 109 -8.15 -10.98 -10.44
CA GLU A 109 -6.79 -11.48 -10.25
C GLU A 109 -6.79 -12.86 -9.58
N ALA A 110 -7.61 -13.05 -8.54
CA ALA A 110 -7.73 -14.33 -7.87
C ALA A 110 -8.35 -15.43 -8.76
N LEU A 111 -9.28 -15.08 -9.65
CA LEU A 111 -9.82 -15.98 -10.67
C LEU A 111 -8.75 -16.33 -11.70
N TYR A 112 -8.06 -15.33 -12.22
CA TYR A 112 -6.97 -15.48 -13.19
C TYR A 112 -5.87 -16.41 -12.66
N GLN A 113 -5.40 -16.19 -11.43
CA GLN A 113 -4.42 -17.08 -10.80
C GLN A 113 -4.93 -18.52 -10.66
N LYS A 114 -6.22 -18.74 -10.38
CA LYS A 114 -6.78 -20.10 -10.31
C LYS A 114 -6.86 -20.76 -11.69
N GLU A 115 -7.20 -19.98 -12.72
CA GLU A 115 -7.23 -20.45 -14.10
C GLU A 115 -5.82 -20.79 -14.60
N GLU A 116 -4.82 -19.97 -14.28
CA GLU A 116 -3.42 -20.21 -14.67
C GLU A 116 -2.77 -21.38 -13.90
N LYS A 117 -2.98 -21.45 -12.57
CA LYS A 117 -2.40 -22.51 -11.71
C LYS A 117 -2.90 -23.91 -12.07
N GLY A 118 -3.98 -24.02 -12.85
CA GLY A 118 -4.60 -25.27 -13.27
C GLY A 118 -4.17 -25.82 -14.63
N THR A 119 -3.27 -25.16 -15.37
CA THR A 119 -2.76 -25.75 -16.63
C THR A 119 -1.78 -26.88 -16.32
N ALA A 120 -2.33 -28.07 -16.07
CA ALA A 120 -1.57 -29.32 -16.07
C ALA A 120 -0.67 -29.34 -17.30
N ASP A 121 0.53 -29.95 -17.21
CA ASP A 121 1.48 -29.93 -18.34
C ASP A 121 0.86 -30.44 -19.66
N ARG A 122 -0.15 -31.30 -19.54
CA ARG A 122 -0.99 -31.73 -20.66
C ARG A 122 -1.77 -30.58 -21.32
N ALA A 123 -2.34 -29.64 -20.56
CA ALA A 123 -3.01 -28.44 -21.08
C ALA A 123 -2.03 -27.45 -21.74
N LYS A 124 -0.77 -27.38 -21.27
CA LYS A 124 0.28 -26.56 -21.89
C LYS A 124 0.69 -27.09 -23.26
N LEU A 125 0.81 -28.42 -23.39
CA LEU A 125 1.13 -29.07 -24.67
C LEU A 125 0.10 -28.76 -25.77
N PHE A 126 -1.17 -28.54 -25.39
CA PHE A 126 -2.27 -28.29 -26.33
C PHE A 126 -2.82 -26.85 -26.28
N LYS A 127 -2.14 -25.91 -25.61
CA LYS A 127 -2.56 -24.49 -25.46
C LYS A 127 -4.04 -24.32 -25.06
N GLY A 128 -4.56 -25.23 -24.23
CA GLY A 128 -5.96 -25.23 -23.81
C GLY A 128 -7.00 -25.52 -24.91
N LYS A 129 -6.60 -26.00 -26.09
CA LYS A 129 -7.48 -26.40 -27.19
C LYS A 129 -7.28 -27.88 -27.54
N ALA A 130 -8.28 -28.52 -28.15
CA ALA A 130 -8.06 -29.83 -28.75
C ALA A 130 -7.18 -29.64 -30.01
N GLN A 131 -5.92 -30.04 -29.95
CA GLN A 131 -5.01 -30.05 -31.10
C GLN A 131 -4.61 -31.50 -31.41
N CYS A 132 -4.70 -31.88 -32.68
CA CYS A 132 -4.08 -33.10 -33.18
C CYS A 132 -2.66 -32.75 -33.64
N LEU A 133 -1.68 -33.02 -32.79
CA LEU A 133 -0.26 -32.93 -33.17
C LEU A 133 0.13 -34.20 -33.93
N SER A 134 0.92 -34.06 -34.98
CA SER A 134 1.60 -35.20 -35.60
C SER A 134 2.66 -35.78 -34.65
N SER A 135 3.16 -36.99 -34.93
CA SER A 135 4.12 -37.67 -34.05
C SER A 135 5.33 -36.79 -33.72
N ASP A 136 5.90 -36.13 -34.73
CA ASP A 136 7.16 -35.40 -34.60
C ASP A 136 6.96 -34.06 -33.88
N GLU A 137 5.85 -33.37 -34.17
CA GLU A 137 5.46 -32.13 -33.48
C GLU A 137 5.21 -32.38 -31.99
N PHE A 138 4.58 -33.52 -31.65
CA PHE A 138 4.37 -33.93 -30.26
C PHE A 138 5.70 -34.14 -29.53
N TYR A 139 6.64 -34.89 -30.14
CA TYR A 139 7.94 -35.15 -29.51
C TYR A 139 8.78 -33.87 -29.33
N ASN A 140 8.74 -32.95 -30.29
CA ASN A 140 9.42 -31.66 -30.16
C ASN A 140 8.81 -30.81 -29.03
N ALA A 141 7.49 -30.73 -28.94
CA ALA A 141 6.82 -29.99 -27.88
C ALA A 141 7.08 -30.58 -26.48
N VAL A 142 7.17 -31.91 -26.35
CA VAL A 142 7.56 -32.58 -25.10
C VAL A 142 9.02 -32.26 -24.75
N ARG A 143 9.93 -32.28 -25.73
CA ARG A 143 11.34 -31.95 -25.53
C ARG A 143 11.52 -30.51 -25.04
N GLU A 144 10.87 -29.54 -25.66
CA GLU A 144 10.91 -28.13 -25.25
C GLU A 144 10.40 -27.94 -23.81
N LEU A 145 9.33 -28.64 -23.41
CA LEU A 145 8.84 -28.60 -22.03
C LEU A 145 9.85 -29.15 -21.04
N ASP A 146 10.51 -30.27 -21.37
CA ASP A 146 11.51 -30.89 -20.50
C ASP A 146 12.80 -30.07 -20.43
N GLU A 147 13.24 -29.45 -21.53
CA GLU A 147 14.36 -28.51 -21.54
C GLU A 147 14.04 -27.26 -20.72
N GLY A 148 12.84 -26.69 -20.89
CA GLY A 148 12.37 -25.56 -20.09
C GLY A 148 12.24 -25.86 -18.60
N ARG A 149 11.94 -27.10 -18.22
CA ARG A 149 11.95 -27.54 -16.80
C ARG A 149 13.37 -27.65 -16.26
N LYS A 150 14.30 -28.20 -17.05
CA LYS A 150 15.70 -28.34 -16.67
C LYS A 150 16.37 -26.98 -16.49
N SER A 151 16.13 -26.02 -17.39
CA SER A 151 16.65 -24.66 -17.25
C SER A 151 16.09 -23.98 -15.99
N LYS A 152 14.77 -24.00 -15.79
CA LYS A 152 14.15 -23.43 -14.58
C LYS A 152 14.67 -24.06 -13.28
N ALA A 153 14.88 -25.37 -13.26
CA ALA A 153 15.45 -26.05 -12.10
C ALA A 153 16.91 -25.63 -11.86
N ALA A 154 17.71 -25.52 -12.92
CA ALA A 154 19.08 -25.03 -12.83
C ALA A 154 19.15 -23.58 -12.34
N ASP A 155 18.27 -22.71 -12.82
CA ASP A 155 18.19 -21.31 -12.39
C ASP A 155 17.79 -21.18 -10.92
N LYS A 156 16.84 -22.00 -10.46
CA LYS A 156 16.46 -22.05 -9.03
C LYS A 156 17.62 -22.49 -8.14
N GLU A 157 18.36 -23.53 -8.56
CA GLU A 157 19.55 -23.98 -7.83
C GLU A 157 20.66 -22.92 -7.84
N ALA A 158 20.90 -22.25 -8.97
CA ALA A 158 21.87 -21.16 -9.07
C ALA A 158 21.52 -19.99 -8.13
N LYS A 159 20.26 -19.54 -8.16
CA LYS A 159 19.76 -18.48 -7.26
C LYS A 159 19.86 -18.90 -5.78
N LYS A 160 19.58 -20.16 -5.45
CA LYS A 160 19.70 -20.67 -4.08
C LYS A 160 21.15 -20.64 -3.60
N LEU A 161 22.09 -21.12 -4.42
CA LEU A 161 23.52 -21.08 -4.11
C LEU A 161 24.03 -19.64 -3.94
N GLU A 162 23.55 -18.71 -4.75
CA GLU A 162 23.90 -17.30 -4.63
C GLU A 162 23.39 -16.68 -3.32
N ARG A 163 22.13 -16.97 -2.95
CA ARG A 163 21.55 -16.54 -1.66
C ARG A 163 22.33 -17.12 -0.48
N GLU A 164 22.74 -18.37 -0.56
CA GLU A 164 23.56 -19.02 0.48
C GLU A 164 24.95 -18.35 0.60
N ARG A 165 25.61 -18.05 -0.53
CA ARG A 165 26.88 -17.32 -0.54
C ARG A 165 26.74 -15.91 0.06
N LYS A 166 25.71 -15.17 -0.33
CA LYS A 166 25.40 -13.82 0.22
C LYS A 166 25.18 -13.90 1.73
N LYS A 167 24.46 -14.91 2.23
CA LYS A 167 24.26 -15.13 3.68
C LYS A 167 25.55 -15.40 4.43
N VAL A 168 26.44 -16.24 3.89
CA VAL A 168 27.74 -16.55 4.53
C VAL A 168 28.61 -15.29 4.63
N LEU A 169 28.74 -14.54 3.54
CA LEU A 169 29.51 -13.29 3.52
C LEU A 169 28.94 -12.25 4.50
N GLN A 170 27.61 -12.11 4.55
CA GLN A 170 26.96 -11.19 5.48
C GLN A 170 27.22 -11.58 6.94
N ALA A 171 27.20 -12.87 7.26
CA ALA A 171 27.48 -13.37 8.60
C ALA A 171 28.94 -13.11 9.04
N GLU A 172 29.91 -13.18 8.12
CA GLU A 172 31.30 -12.83 8.38
C GLU A 172 31.46 -11.34 8.68
N LEU A 173 30.86 -10.46 7.87
CA LEU A 173 30.89 -9.01 8.10
C LEU A 173 30.21 -8.59 9.41
N ASP A 174 29.11 -9.25 9.77
CA ASP A 174 28.42 -8.96 11.03
C ASP A 174 29.23 -9.43 12.25
N LYS A 175 30.01 -10.52 12.14
CA LYS A 175 30.98 -10.92 13.17
C LYS A 175 32.08 -9.88 13.35
N GLU A 176 32.70 -9.44 12.25
CA GLU A 176 33.74 -8.38 12.30
C GLU A 176 33.20 -7.08 12.90
N TRP A 177 31.97 -6.72 12.55
CA TRP A 177 31.31 -5.53 13.11
C TRP A 177 31.01 -5.67 14.61
N ALA A 178 30.61 -6.86 15.06
CA ALA A 178 30.41 -7.14 16.48
C ALA A 178 31.72 -7.00 17.27
N GLU A 179 32.82 -7.54 16.76
CA GLU A 179 34.14 -7.37 17.37
C GLU A 179 34.57 -5.90 17.43
N MET A 180 34.34 -5.14 16.34
CA MET A 180 34.66 -3.70 16.32
C MET A 180 33.86 -2.92 17.36
N LYS A 181 32.57 -3.24 17.52
CA LYS A 181 31.72 -2.67 18.58
C LYS A 181 32.22 -3.02 19.97
N GLU A 182 32.64 -4.25 20.20
CA GLU A 182 33.15 -4.66 21.51
C GLU A 182 34.47 -3.94 21.86
N ARG A 183 35.42 -3.87 20.90
CA ARG A 183 36.67 -3.11 21.07
C ARG A 183 36.37 -1.63 21.36
N HIS A 184 35.42 -1.05 20.64
CA HIS A 184 35.01 0.34 20.87
C HIS A 184 34.36 0.55 22.25
N ARG A 185 33.51 -0.39 22.71
CA ARG A 185 32.91 -0.33 24.04
C ARG A 185 33.99 -0.29 25.12
N LYS A 186 34.97 -1.20 25.06
CA LYS A 186 36.11 -1.24 25.99
C LYS A 186 36.93 0.07 25.95
N ALA A 187 37.17 0.61 24.75
CA ALA A 187 37.87 1.89 24.59
C ALA A 187 37.11 3.09 25.18
N VAL A 188 35.78 3.12 25.03
CA VAL A 188 34.93 4.18 25.61
C VAL A 188 34.85 4.05 27.13
N GLU A 189 34.78 2.83 27.68
CA GLU A 189 34.82 2.58 29.13
C GLU A 189 36.15 3.07 29.73
N ALA A 190 37.29 2.71 29.12
CA ALA A 190 38.61 3.19 29.54
C ALA A 190 38.73 4.72 29.45
N TRP A 191 38.33 5.30 28.31
CA TRP A 191 38.31 6.75 28.13
C TRP A 191 37.43 7.47 29.16
N SER A 192 36.24 6.92 29.46
CA SER A 192 35.34 7.48 30.47
C SER A 192 35.95 7.43 31.87
N ALA A 193 36.65 6.35 32.21
CA ALA A 193 37.35 6.22 33.49
C ALA A 193 38.48 7.24 33.60
N ASP A 194 39.28 7.42 32.54
CA ASP A 194 40.39 8.38 32.53
C ASP A 194 39.90 9.84 32.54
N CYS A 195 38.83 10.15 31.79
CA CYS A 195 38.18 11.46 31.88
C CYS A 195 37.63 11.74 33.28
N SER A 196 37.08 10.73 33.96
CA SER A 196 36.58 10.91 35.33
C SER A 196 37.71 11.22 36.31
N LYS A 197 38.89 10.59 36.16
CA LYS A 197 40.09 10.92 36.95
C LYS A 197 40.57 12.34 36.68
N LEU A 198 40.69 12.74 35.41
CA LEU A 198 41.14 14.09 35.03
C LEU A 198 40.19 15.18 35.52
N VAL A 199 38.87 14.93 35.52
CA VAL A 199 37.89 15.85 36.10
C VAL A 199 38.06 15.96 37.62
N ALA A 200 38.33 14.86 38.32
CA ALA A 200 38.62 14.87 39.76
C ALA A 200 39.92 15.61 40.09
N GLU A 201 40.91 15.58 39.19
CA GLU A 201 42.17 16.34 39.28
C GLU A 201 42.02 17.84 38.91
N GLY A 202 40.81 18.29 38.57
CA GLY A 202 40.51 19.69 38.29
C GLY A 202 40.80 20.15 36.86
N VAL A 203 41.06 19.22 35.93
CA VAL A 203 41.25 19.53 34.51
C VAL A 203 39.95 20.08 33.91
N ARG A 204 40.05 21.18 33.17
CA ARG A 204 38.88 21.81 32.53
C ARG A 204 38.33 20.89 31.45
N LYS A 205 37.00 20.86 31.29
CA LYS A 205 36.33 20.00 30.30
C LYS A 205 36.81 20.17 28.85
N LYS A 206 37.36 21.34 28.49
CA LYS A 206 37.90 21.62 27.15
C LYS A 206 39.22 20.90 26.85
N ASP A 207 39.95 20.52 27.89
CA ASP A 207 41.28 19.90 27.79
C ASP A 207 41.23 18.37 27.98
N LEU A 208 40.02 17.80 28.05
CA LEU A 208 39.83 16.35 28.12
C LEU A 208 40.16 15.70 26.77
N PRO A 209 40.72 14.48 26.77
CA PRO A 209 40.98 13.74 25.54
C PRO A 209 39.68 13.54 24.75
N PRO A 210 39.71 13.60 23.41
CA PRO A 210 38.52 13.42 22.59
C PRO A 210 37.99 12.00 22.71
N LYS A 211 36.66 11.85 22.67
CA LYS A 211 36.01 10.54 22.74
C LYS A 211 36.44 9.65 21.56
N PRO A 212 36.76 8.36 21.77
CA PRO A 212 37.01 7.41 20.69
C PRO A 212 35.86 7.42 19.69
N LYS A 213 36.16 7.23 18.40
CA LYS A 213 35.16 7.14 17.32
C LYS A 213 35.03 5.69 16.85
N LEU A 214 33.80 5.24 16.61
CA LEU A 214 33.56 3.94 15.99
C LEU A 214 33.84 4.05 14.48
N GLY A 215 34.52 3.05 13.92
CA GLY A 215 34.73 2.95 12.47
C GLY A 215 33.43 2.77 11.69
N LYS A 216 33.50 2.86 10.36
CA LYS A 216 32.35 2.57 9.50
C LYS A 216 32.06 1.07 9.48
N LYS A 217 30.78 0.69 9.38
CA LYS A 217 30.37 -0.72 9.23
C LYS A 217 30.99 -1.28 7.93
N PRO A 218 31.63 -2.47 7.96
CA PRO A 218 32.04 -3.19 6.77
C PRO A 218 30.84 -3.37 5.82
N LYS A 219 31.04 -3.14 4.52
CA LYS A 219 30.02 -3.31 3.49
C LYS A 219 30.37 -4.52 2.65
N LEU A 220 29.35 -5.23 2.18
CA LEU A 220 29.55 -6.21 1.12
C LEU A 220 30.17 -5.51 -0.09
N PRO A 221 31.12 -6.16 -0.80
CA PRO A 221 31.55 -5.67 -2.10
C PRO A 221 30.30 -5.57 -2.98
N VAL A 222 30.09 -4.39 -3.56
CA VAL A 222 29.05 -4.18 -4.56
C VAL A 222 29.48 -5.01 -5.77
N VAL A 223 28.93 -6.22 -5.87
CA VAL A 223 28.80 -6.85 -7.17
C VAL A 223 27.83 -5.94 -7.93
N GLU A 224 28.26 -5.36 -9.05
CA GLU A 224 27.37 -4.65 -9.96
C GLU A 224 26.38 -5.65 -10.56
N ASP A 225 25.41 -6.07 -9.76
CA ASP A 225 24.24 -6.81 -10.19
C ASP A 225 23.28 -5.78 -10.81
N ASN A 226 23.53 -5.49 -12.08
CA ASN A 226 22.52 -4.96 -12.98
C ASN A 226 21.45 -6.04 -13.15
N GLU A 227 20.40 -6.04 -12.30
CA GLU A 227 19.03 -6.46 -12.62
C GLU A 227 18.15 -6.49 -11.37
N SER A 228 17.19 -5.58 -11.36
CA SER A 228 15.81 -5.78 -10.90
C SER A 228 15.61 -6.67 -9.68
N ASP A 229 15.58 -6.04 -8.50
CA ASP A 229 14.93 -6.57 -7.31
C ASP A 229 13.40 -6.58 -7.56
N GLU A 230 12.95 -7.46 -8.47
CA GLU A 230 11.57 -7.91 -8.51
C GLU A 230 11.42 -8.95 -7.40
N GLU A 231 10.87 -8.49 -6.27
CA GLU A 231 10.30 -9.33 -5.22
C GLU A 231 9.21 -10.23 -5.84
N GLU A 232 9.61 -11.34 -6.46
CA GLU A 232 8.72 -12.47 -6.66
C GLU A 232 8.44 -13.07 -5.27
N GLU A 233 7.35 -12.59 -4.67
CA GLU A 233 6.63 -13.23 -3.58
C GLU A 233 6.17 -14.61 -4.09
N GLU A 234 7.10 -15.57 -4.07
CA GLU A 234 6.87 -16.98 -4.36
C GLU A 234 6.02 -17.53 -3.20
N GLY A 235 4.72 -17.28 -3.29
CA GLY A 235 3.72 -17.87 -2.41
C GLY A 235 3.73 -19.38 -2.57
N ASP A 236 4.31 -20.03 -1.56
CA ASP A 236 4.21 -21.47 -1.32
C ASP A 236 2.77 -21.96 -1.59
N ALA A 237 2.71 -23.07 -2.32
CA ALA A 237 1.53 -23.65 -2.95
C ALA A 237 0.39 -24.05 -1.98
#